data_AF-A0A368YIZ8-F1
#
_entry.id   AF-A0A368YIZ8-F1
#
_cell.length_a   1.000
_cell.length_b   1.000
_cell.length_c   1.000
_cell.angle_alpha   90.00
_cell.angle_beta   90.00
_cell.angle_gamma   90.00
#
_symmetry.space_group_name_H-M   'P 1'
#
loop_
_entity.id
_entity.type
_entity.pdbx_description
1 polymer ?
#
loop_
_entity_poly.entity_id
_entity_poly.type
_entity_poly.pdbx_seq_one_letter_code
_entity_poly.pdbx_strand_id
1 'polypeptide(L)'
;MTIVSPVLPSIDPNRWQECERALQERFTAIAESAERSSEALEALIVEAIEVGWTEQEVRRALLDMIRAREDPGAEDASWLPA
;
A
#
# COMPACT_ATOMS: atom_id res chain seq x y z
N MET A 1 10.29 9.06 -4.86
CA MET A 1 10.97 8.02 -4.06
C MET A 1 10.65 6.64 -4.64
N THR A 2 11.56 5.68 -4.54
CA THR A 2 11.37 4.29 -5.03
C THR A 2 10.96 3.37 -3.88
N ILE A 3 10.12 2.37 -4.17
CA ILE A 3 9.73 1.34 -3.19
C ILE A 3 10.97 0.52 -2.83
N VAL A 4 11.16 0.25 -1.54
CA VAL A 4 12.29 -0.54 -1.05
C VAL A 4 11.98 -2.03 -1.20
N SER A 5 12.95 -2.80 -1.70
CA SER A 5 12.84 -4.26 -1.78
C SER A 5 12.73 -4.91 -0.39
N PRO A 6 12.05 -6.06 -0.29
CA PRO A 6 11.94 -6.79 0.96
C PRO A 6 13.29 -7.29 1.46
N VAL A 7 13.56 -7.04 2.75
CA VAL A 7 14.76 -7.53 3.44
C VAL A 7 14.53 -8.91 4.06
N LEU A 8 13.30 -9.19 4.49
CA LEU A 8 12.91 -10.46 5.10
C LEU A 8 12.59 -11.52 4.04
N PRO A 9 12.76 -12.81 4.35
CA PRO A 9 12.35 -13.89 3.47
C PRO A 9 10.81 -14.01 3.43
N SER A 10 10.24 -14.46 2.31
CA SER A 10 8.78 -14.55 2.10
C SER A 10 8.01 -15.46 3.06
N ILE A 11 8.72 -16.22 3.90
CA ILE A 11 8.14 -17.06 4.95
C ILE A 11 7.89 -16.30 6.25
N ASP A 12 8.41 -15.08 6.37
CA ASP A 12 8.29 -14.31 7.60
C ASP A 12 6.87 -13.70 7.73
N PRO A 13 6.15 -14.00 8.82
CA PRO A 13 4.76 -13.57 8.99
C PRO A 13 4.59 -12.07 9.21
N ASN A 14 5.67 -11.32 9.50
CA ASN A 14 5.63 -9.87 9.71
C ASN A 14 6.14 -9.08 8.51
N ARG A 15 6.52 -9.76 7.42
CA ARG A 15 7.05 -9.13 6.21
C ARG A 15 6.07 -8.12 5.59
N TRP A 16 4.76 -8.33 5.75
CA TRP A 16 3.74 -7.36 5.31
C TRP A 16 3.83 -6.00 6.03
N GLN A 17 4.34 -5.92 7.27
CA GLN A 17 4.54 -4.65 7.98
C GLN A 17 5.70 -3.85 7.38
N GLU A 18 6.75 -4.54 6.95
CA GLU A 18 7.85 -3.91 6.22
C GLU A 18 7.38 -3.43 4.83
N CYS A 19 6.48 -4.20 4.20
CA CYS A 19 5.81 -3.81 2.95
C CYS A 19 4.99 -2.53 3.17
N GLU A 20 4.19 -2.47 4.23
CA GLU A 20 3.44 -1.29 4.63
C GLU A 20 4.34 -0.06 4.75
N ARG A 21 5.43 -0.16 5.53
CA ARG A 21 6.37 0.94 5.69
C ARG A 21 7.03 1.36 4.36
N ALA A 22 7.32 0.40 3.48
CA ALA A 22 7.88 0.67 2.16
C ALA A 22 6.89 1.37 1.22
N LEU A 23 5.59 1.10 1.37
CA LEU A 23 4.52 1.68 0.56
C LEU A 23 3.96 2.99 1.13
N GLN A 24 4.10 3.21 2.43
CA GLN A 24 3.43 4.29 3.17
C GLN A 24 3.67 5.67 2.58
N GLU A 25 4.91 6.00 2.22
CA GLU A 25 5.23 7.33 1.67
C GLU A 25 4.56 7.55 0.31
N ARG A 26 4.66 6.58 -0.60
CA ARG A 26 4.01 6.61 -1.92
C ARG A 26 2.49 6.63 -1.80
N PHE A 27 1.95 5.76 -0.96
CA PHE A 27 0.52 5.67 -0.71
C PHE A 27 -0.03 6.99 -0.16
N THR A 28 0.65 7.58 0.82
CA THR A 28 0.27 8.88 1.39
C THR A 28 0.32 9.98 0.32
N ALA A 29 1.37 10.02 -0.50
CA ALA A 29 1.47 10.99 -1.60
C ALA A 29 0.32 10.85 -2.61
N ILE A 30 -0.05 9.62 -3.00
CA ILE A 30 -1.21 9.36 -3.87
C ILE A 30 -2.50 9.79 -3.17
N ALA A 31 -2.67 9.45 -1.90
CA ALA A 31 -3.87 9.73 -1.12
C ALA A 31 -4.01 11.21 -0.71
N GLU A 32 -2.95 12.01 -0.75
CA GLU A 32 -2.98 13.47 -0.55
C GLU A 32 -3.02 14.25 -1.87
N SER A 33 -2.68 13.61 -2.98
CA SER A 33 -2.79 14.23 -4.30
C SER A 33 -4.24 14.55 -4.66
N ALA A 34 -4.44 15.61 -5.44
CA ALA A 34 -5.74 15.96 -6.00
C ALA A 34 -6.28 14.89 -6.98
N GLU A 35 -5.39 14.00 -7.45
CA GLU A 35 -5.67 12.91 -8.38
C GLU A 35 -5.60 11.58 -7.63
N ARG A 36 -6.46 11.40 -6.63
CA ARG A 36 -6.73 10.08 -6.03
C ARG A 36 -7.27 9.14 -7.12
N SER A 37 -6.36 8.54 -7.85
CA SER A 37 -6.63 7.76 -9.04
C SER A 37 -6.28 6.32 -8.78
N SER A 38 -7.22 5.43 -9.08
CA SER A 38 -7.01 3.98 -9.00
C SER A 38 -5.80 3.53 -9.83
N GLU A 39 -5.53 4.20 -10.95
CA GLU A 39 -4.36 3.95 -11.80
C GLU A 39 -3.02 4.17 -11.07
N ALA A 40 -2.92 5.22 -10.25
CA ALA A 40 -1.72 5.50 -9.46
C ALA A 40 -1.52 4.45 -8.36
N LEU A 41 -2.62 3.95 -7.79
CA LEU A 41 -2.60 2.87 -6.81
C LEU A 41 -2.24 1.52 -7.46
N GLU A 42 -2.75 1.23 -8.65
CA GLU A 42 -2.38 0.04 -9.43
C GLU A 42 -0.91 0.06 -9.82
N ALA A 43 -0.39 1.21 -10.26
CA ALA A 43 1.04 1.38 -10.54
C ALA A 43 1.89 1.10 -9.29
N LEU A 44 1.46 1.59 -8.12
CA LEU A 44 2.14 1.30 -6.85
C LEU A 44 2.19 -0.21 -6.54
N ILE A 45 1.09 -0.93 -6.81
CA ILE A 45 1.03 -2.38 -6.61
C ILE A 45 2.01 -3.11 -7.54
N VAL A 46 2.02 -2.74 -8.82
CA VAL A 46 2.90 -3.34 -9.82
C VAL A 46 4.37 -3.11 -9.45
N GLU A 47 4.74 -1.88 -9.12
CA GLU A 47 6.11 -1.54 -8.71
C GLU A 47 6.54 -2.34 -7.46
N ALA A 48 5.63 -2.54 -6.50
CA ALA A 48 5.93 -3.30 -5.30
C ALA A 48 6.22 -4.77 -5.60
N ILE A 49 5.45 -5.36 -6.52
CA ILE A 49 5.63 -6.74 -6.95
C ILE A 49 6.95 -6.89 -7.72
N GLU A 50 7.27 -5.93 -8.60
CA GLU A 50 8.52 -5.94 -9.37
C GLU A 50 9.78 -5.90 -8.49
N VAL A 51 9.73 -5.19 -7.36
CA VAL A 51 10.87 -5.14 -6.42
C VAL A 51 10.94 -6.33 -5.46
N GLY A 52 9.99 -7.26 -5.53
CA GLY A 52 10.03 -8.57 -4.85
C GLY A 52 8.99 -8.77 -3.73
N TRP A 53 8.05 -7.84 -3.54
CA TRP A 53 6.92 -8.06 -2.64
C TRP A 53 5.91 -9.02 -3.27
N THR A 54 5.21 -9.79 -2.44
CA THR A 54 4.11 -10.62 -2.93
C THR A 54 2.83 -9.80 -3.02
N GLU A 55 1.93 -10.15 -3.94
CA GLU A 55 0.64 -9.49 -4.07
C GLU A 55 -0.15 -9.51 -2.75
N GLN A 56 -0.04 -10.60 -1.97
CA GLN A 56 -0.73 -10.73 -0.69
C GLN A 56 -0.21 -9.74 0.37
N GLU A 57 1.11 -9.55 0.45
CA GLU A 57 1.73 -8.56 1.36
C GLU A 57 1.32 -7.14 0.98
N VAL A 58 1.36 -6.82 -0.32
CA VAL A 58 1.01 -5.51 -0.86
C VAL A 58 -0.46 -5.21 -0.61
N ARG A 59 -1.38 -6.13 -0.95
CA ARG A 59 -2.82 -5.96 -0.68
C ARG A 59 -3.10 -5.79 0.81
N ARG A 60 -2.46 -6.60 1.65
CA ARG A 60 -2.64 -6.52 3.11
C ARG A 60 -2.19 -5.17 3.66
N ALA A 61 -0.99 -4.74 3.29
CA ALA A 61 -0.42 -3.45 3.67
C ALA A 61 -1.30 -2.27 3.22
N LEU A 62 -1.76 -2.28 1.97
CA LEU A 62 -2.67 -1.25 1.46
C LEU A 62 -3.98 -1.22 2.25
N LEU A 63 -4.60 -2.38 2.51
CA LEU A 63 -5.84 -2.45 3.29
C LEU A 63 -5.69 -1.92 4.72
N ASP A 64 -4.58 -2.23 5.40
CA ASP A 64 -4.30 -1.69 6.73
C ASP A 64 -4.11 -0.17 6.69
N MET A 65 -3.38 0.38 5.71
CA MET A 65 -3.21 1.83 5.55
C MET A 65 -4.50 2.58 5.22
N ILE A 66 -5.38 1.98 4.41
CA ILE A 66 -6.70 2.56 4.10
C ILE A 66 -7.55 2.58 5.38
N ARG A 67 -7.63 1.46 6.10
CA ARG A 67 -8.37 1.36 7.37
C ARG A 67 -7.85 2.35 8.41
N ALA A 68 -6.53 2.50 8.52
CA ALA A 68 -5.90 3.45 9.43
C ALA A 68 -6.20 4.91 9.07
N ARG A 69 -6.56 5.22 7.82
CA ARG A 69 -7.01 6.54 7.38
C ARG A 69 -8.51 6.75 7.55
N GLU A 70 -9.31 5.69 7.41
CA GLU A 70 -10.77 5.74 7.60
C GLU A 70 -11.18 5.92 9.07
N ASP A 71 -10.32 5.55 10.02
CA ASP A 71 -10.56 5.73 11.46
C ASP A 71 -9.76 6.93 12.02
N PRO A 72 -10.42 8.09 12.16
CA PRO A 72 -10.80 8.49 13.53
C PRO A 72 -12.31 8.76 13.71
N GLY A 73 -13.12 8.45 12.70
CA GLY A 73 -14.57 8.69 12.66
C GLY A 73 -15.03 8.58 11.21
N ALA A 74 -15.66 7.45 10.88
CA ALA A 74 -15.97 7.03 9.52
C ALA A 74 -16.63 8.11 8.66
N GLU A 75 -15.98 8.49 7.55
CA GLU A 75 -16.62 8.99 6.33
C GLU A 75 -15.61 8.90 5.16
N ASP A 76 -16.05 8.28 4.06
CA ASP A 76 -15.46 8.30 2.71
C ASP A 76 -14.37 7.27 2.31
N ALA A 77 -14.78 5.99 2.26
CA ALA A 77 -14.08 4.87 1.63
C ALA A 77 -14.39 4.71 0.11
N SER A 78 -14.90 5.76 -0.54
CA SER A 78 -15.64 5.62 -1.81
C SER A 78 -14.78 5.44 -3.08
N TRP A 79 -13.48 5.17 -2.91
CA TRP A 79 -12.47 5.18 -3.98
C TRP A 79 -11.67 3.87 -4.09
N LEU A 80 -12.05 2.83 -3.35
CA LEU A 80 -11.45 1.50 -3.47
C LEU A 80 -12.22 0.64 -4.49
N PRO A 81 -11.53 -0.08 -5.38
CA PRO A 81 -12.19 -1.04 -6.26
C PRO A 81 -12.70 -2.23 -5.44
N ALA A 82 -13.89 -2.70 -5.80
CA ALA A 82 -14.60 -3.84 -5.21
C ALA A 82 -13.90 -5.18 -5.46
#